data_AF-A0A7S1D2Q4-F1
#
_entry.id   AF-A0A7S1D2Q4-F1
#
_cell.length_a   1.000
_cell.length_b   1.000
_cell.length_c   1.000
_cell.angle_alpha   90.00
_cell.angle_beta   90.00
_cell.angle_gamma   90.00
#
_symmetry.space_group_name_H-M   'P 1'
#
loop_
_entity.id
_entity.type
_entity.pdbx_description
1 polymer ?
#
loop_
_entity_poly.entity_id
_entity_poly.type
_entity_poly.pdbx_seq_one_letter_code
_entity_poly.pdbx_strand_id
1 'polypeptide(L)'
;RQTYSILIRAFASKGQPQGAEAILGRMLGEAGIRPDVDLYTATVTSYERNRQPLKALRLMESMEEVGYDYYEVKVLNAAFKNAVKLVNAVGQKLKDKKKKQQGGDKDDTE
;
A
#
# COMPACT_ATOMS: atom_id res chain seq x y z
N ARG A 1 5.78 23.86 3.45
CA ARG A 1 5.13 23.14 2.31
C ARG A 1 6.10 22.83 1.18
N GLN A 2 6.70 23.82 0.50
CA GLN A 2 7.55 23.57 -0.68
C GLN A 2 8.74 22.62 -0.43
N THR A 3 9.45 22.76 0.70
CA THR A 3 10.56 21.85 1.05
C THR A 3 10.10 20.39 1.13
N TYR A 4 8.95 20.12 1.75
CA TYR A 4 8.37 18.77 1.79
C TYR A 4 8.03 18.26 0.39
N SER A 5 7.40 19.11 -0.44
CA SER A 5 7.06 18.75 -1.82
C SER A 5 8.28 18.37 -2.65
N ILE A 6 9.40 19.10 -2.50
CA ILE A 6 10.67 18.80 -3.18
C ILE A 6 11.22 17.45 -2.71
N LEU A 7 11.29 17.23 -1.40
CA LEU A 7 11.81 15.98 -0.83
C LEU A 7 10.97 14.77 -1.24
N ILE A 8 9.64 14.85 -1.16
CA ILE A 8 8.73 13.77 -1.54
C ILE A 8 8.93 13.40 -3.01
N ARG A 9 8.96 14.40 -3.91
CA ARG A 9 9.17 14.15 -5.35
C ARG A 9 10.54 13.55 -5.62
N ALA A 10 11.59 14.00 -4.94
CA ALA A 10 12.94 13.47 -5.10
C ALA A 10 13.06 12.00 -4.66
N PHE A 11 12.45 11.63 -3.51
CA PHE A 11 12.39 10.24 -3.08
C PHE A 11 11.56 9.38 -4.04
N ALA A 12 10.38 9.86 -4.44
CA ALA A 12 9.50 9.16 -5.36
C ALA A 12 10.17 8.90 -6.72
N SER A 13 10.85 9.90 -7.29
CA SER A 13 11.54 9.80 -8.59
C SER A 13 12.73 8.86 -8.56
N LYS A 14 13.39 8.71 -7.40
CA LYS A 14 14.47 7.74 -7.17
C LYS A 14 13.97 6.31 -6.91
N GLY A 15 12.66 6.07 -6.96
CA GLY A 15 12.10 4.76 -6.63
C GLY A 15 12.25 4.43 -5.14
N GLN A 16 12.20 5.44 -4.27
CA GLN A 16 12.30 5.28 -2.81
C GLN A 16 10.97 5.67 -2.14
N PRO A 17 9.88 4.91 -2.37
CA PRO A 17 8.53 5.27 -1.94
C PRO A 17 8.37 5.31 -0.41
N GLN A 18 9.13 4.51 0.34
CA GLN A 18 9.10 4.52 1.80
C GLN A 18 9.65 5.84 2.37
N GLY A 19 10.69 6.39 1.74
CA GLY A 19 11.23 7.69 2.09
C GLY A 19 10.22 8.80 1.79
N ALA A 20 9.58 8.75 0.62
CA ALA A 20 8.52 9.69 0.26
C ALA A 20 7.32 9.63 1.23
N GLU A 21 6.87 8.43 1.60
CA GLU A 21 5.79 8.20 2.57
C GLU A 21 6.16 8.72 3.98
N ALA A 22 7.39 8.51 4.43
CA ALA A 22 7.83 9.06 5.72
C ALA A 22 7.75 10.59 5.72
N ILE A 23 8.16 11.26 4.64
CA ILE A 23 8.06 12.71 4.53
C ILE A 23 6.59 13.18 4.46
N LEU A 24 5.70 12.43 3.80
CA LEU A 24 4.26 12.69 3.83
C LEU A 24 3.70 12.64 5.25
N GLY A 25 4.05 11.60 6.01
CA GLY A 25 3.63 11.46 7.42
C GLY A 25 4.11 12.61 8.30
N ARG A 26 5.37 13.05 8.13
CA ARG A 26 5.90 14.22 8.85
C ARG A 26 5.20 15.52 8.45
N MET A 27 4.90 15.69 7.16
CA MET A 27 4.19 16.86 6.65
C MET A 27 2.80 16.99 7.32
N LEU A 28 2.07 15.88 7.43
CA LEU A 28 0.74 15.85 8.04
C LEU A 28 0.79 15.91 9.58
N GLY A 29 1.62 15.08 10.21
CA GLY A 29 1.64 14.89 11.66
C GLY A 29 2.46 15.91 12.43
N GLU A 30 3.70 16.19 12.01
CA GLU A 30 4.58 17.12 12.73
C GLU A 30 4.30 18.57 12.35
N ALA A 31 4.12 18.84 11.06
CA ALA A 31 3.94 20.19 10.55
C ALA A 31 2.47 20.62 10.45
N GLY A 32 1.51 19.70 10.59
CA GLY A 32 0.08 19.98 10.44
C GLY A 32 -0.31 20.42 9.02
N ILE A 33 0.53 20.19 8.02
CA ILE A 33 0.31 20.62 6.64
C ILE A 33 -0.29 19.46 5.86
N ARG A 34 -1.47 19.66 5.28
CA ARG A 34 -2.08 18.66 4.40
C ARG A 34 -1.25 18.49 3.12
N PRO A 35 -0.81 17.26 2.79
CA PRO A 35 -0.15 17.01 1.52
C PRO A 35 -1.14 17.05 0.36
N ASP A 36 -0.67 17.51 -0.79
CA ASP A 36 -1.48 17.60 -2.00
C ASP A 36 -1.65 16.23 -2.67
N VAL A 37 -2.73 16.07 -3.44
CA VAL A 37 -3.03 14.85 -4.22
C VAL A 37 -1.83 14.44 -5.09
N ASP A 38 -1.14 15.40 -5.70
CA ASP A 38 0.06 15.15 -6.53
C ASP A 38 1.19 14.47 -5.74
N LEU A 39 1.37 14.82 -4.46
CA LEU A 39 2.43 14.26 -3.63
C LEU A 39 2.15 12.81 -3.25
N TYR A 40 0.90 12.50 -2.96
CA TYR A 40 0.47 11.13 -2.76
C TYR A 40 0.56 10.33 -4.05
N THR A 41 0.06 10.87 -5.16
CA THR A 41 0.11 10.22 -6.49
C THR A 41 1.54 9.85 -6.87
N ALA A 42 2.49 10.78 -6.72
CA ALA A 42 3.91 10.51 -6.97
C ALA A 42 4.45 9.33 -6.14
N THR A 43 4.04 9.25 -4.86
CA THR A 43 4.46 8.18 -3.95
C THR A 43 3.79 6.85 -4.28
N VAL A 44 2.51 6.85 -4.64
CA VAL A 44 1.74 5.68 -5.11
C VAL A 44 2.36 5.11 -6.38
N THR A 45 2.60 5.93 -7.40
CA THR A 45 3.28 5.50 -8.64
C THR A 45 4.68 4.93 -8.36
N SER A 46 5.40 5.49 -7.38
CA SER A 46 6.70 4.96 -6.95
C SER A 46 6.57 3.57 -6.31
N TYR A 47 5.53 3.32 -5.52
CA TYR A 47 5.21 1.98 -4.99
C TYR A 47 4.84 0.97 -6.08
N GLU A 48 4.06 1.38 -7.08
CA GLU A 48 3.69 0.53 -8.23
C GLU A 48 4.92 0.12 -9.04
N ARG A 49 5.80 1.07 -9.35
CA ARG A 49 7.08 0.81 -10.05
C ARG A 49 7.97 -0.17 -9.28
N ASN A 50 7.88 -0.14 -7.95
CA ASN A 50 8.60 -1.03 -7.06
C ASN A 50 7.88 -2.36 -6.78
N ARG A 51 6.80 -2.67 -7.53
CA ARG A 51 6.00 -3.89 -7.37
C ARG A 51 5.48 -4.09 -5.93
N GLN A 52 5.12 -3.01 -5.27
CA GLN A 52 4.57 -2.98 -3.91
C GLN A 52 3.10 -2.49 -3.90
N PRO A 53 2.18 -3.14 -4.64
CA PRO A 53 0.80 -2.66 -4.82
C PRO A 53 0.00 -2.61 -3.51
N LEU A 54 0.29 -3.49 -2.54
CA LEU A 54 -0.37 -3.47 -1.24
C LEU A 54 -0.05 -2.20 -0.44
N LYS A 55 1.16 -1.66 -0.57
CA LYS A 55 1.55 -0.41 0.10
C LYS A 55 1.01 0.81 -0.63
N ALA A 56 1.02 0.79 -1.97
CA ALA A 56 0.31 1.78 -2.77
C ALA A 56 -1.15 1.92 -2.31
N LEU A 57 -1.85 0.81 -2.14
CA LEU A 57 -3.24 0.81 -1.68
C LEU A 57 -3.45 1.38 -0.29
N ARG A 58 -2.61 1.01 0.68
CA ARG A 58 -2.71 1.57 2.04
C ARG A 58 -2.48 3.07 2.04
N LEU A 59 -1.55 3.55 1.21
CA LEU A 59 -1.32 4.98 1.07
C LEU A 59 -2.50 5.71 0.42
N MET A 60 -3.20 5.06 -0.51
CA MET A 60 -4.43 5.60 -1.10
C MET A 60 -5.59 5.60 -0.10
N GLU A 61 -5.69 4.58 0.75
CA GLU A 61 -6.65 4.54 1.86
C GLU A 61 -6.44 5.69 2.84
N SER A 62 -5.18 6.00 3.20
CA SER A 62 -4.90 7.09 4.13
C SER A 62 -5.19 8.47 3.55
N MET A 63 -5.29 8.63 2.22
CA MET A 63 -5.76 9.88 1.61
C MET A 63 -7.25 10.15 1.88
N GLU A 64 -8.09 9.11 1.93
CA GLU A 64 -9.52 9.22 2.23
C GLU A 64 -9.70 9.77 3.67
N GLU A 65 -8.86 9.36 4.61
CA GLU A 65 -8.83 9.86 5.99
C GLU A 65 -8.45 11.34 6.08
N VAL A 66 -7.69 11.84 5.10
CA VAL A 66 -7.30 13.26 4.97
C VAL A 66 -8.27 14.02 4.06
N GLY A 67 -9.40 13.41 3.66
CA GLY A 67 -10.47 14.07 2.90
C GLY A 67 -10.18 14.26 1.40
N TYR A 68 -9.22 13.53 0.85
CA TYR A 68 -8.95 13.51 -0.59
C TYR A 68 -9.57 12.26 -1.23
N ASP A 69 -10.31 12.45 -2.32
CA ASP A 69 -10.93 11.37 -3.11
C ASP A 69 -10.03 11.10 -4.33
N TYR A 70 -9.23 10.03 -4.29
CA TYR A 70 -8.22 9.74 -5.32
C TYR A 70 -8.85 9.33 -6.66
N TYR A 71 -10.02 8.71 -6.61
CA TYR A 71 -10.82 8.38 -7.79
C TYR A 71 -12.21 8.97 -7.56
N GLU A 72 -12.64 9.90 -8.41
CA GLU A 72 -14.07 10.29 -8.50
C GLU A 72 -15.01 9.06 -8.62
N VAL A 73 -14.46 7.90 -8.97
CA VAL A 73 -15.15 6.61 -9.00
C VAL A 73 -14.78 5.76 -7.78
N LYS A 74 -15.37 6.07 -6.61
CA LYS A 74 -15.29 5.24 -5.37
C LYS A 74 -15.54 3.75 -5.60
N VAL A 75 -16.36 3.43 -6.60
CA VAL A 75 -16.68 2.05 -7.01
C VAL A 75 -15.44 1.29 -7.47
N LEU A 76 -14.50 1.95 -8.17
CA LEU A 76 -13.28 1.31 -8.67
C LEU A 76 -12.31 0.99 -7.53
N ASN A 77 -12.18 1.91 -6.57
CA ASN A 77 -11.36 1.70 -5.36
C ASN A 77 -11.89 0.52 -4.54
N ALA A 78 -13.21 0.47 -4.30
CA ALA A 78 -13.85 -0.63 -3.59
C ALA A 78 -13.69 -1.97 -4.32
N ALA A 79 -13.90 -2.00 -5.64
CA ALA A 79 -13.72 -3.19 -6.46
C ALA A 79 -12.28 -3.71 -6.41
N PHE A 80 -11.30 -2.81 -6.48
CA PHE A 80 -9.88 -3.18 -6.42
C PHE A 80 -9.46 -3.64 -5.02
N LYS A 81 -9.89 -2.95 -3.94
CA LYS A 81 -9.71 -3.40 -2.54
C LYS A 81 -10.28 -4.80 -2.32
N ASN A 82 -11.46 -5.09 -2.88
CA ASN A 82 -12.09 -6.40 -2.79
C ASN A 82 -11.30 -7.48 -3.54
N ALA A 83 -10.81 -7.18 -4.75
CA ALA A 83 -9.96 -8.09 -5.51
C ALA A 83 -8.67 -8.43 -4.76
N VAL A 84 -8.02 -7.43 -4.15
CA VAL A 84 -6.80 -7.62 -3.36
C VAL A 84 -7.06 -8.48 -2.11
N LYS A 85 -8.15 -8.22 -1.39
CA LYS A 85 -8.56 -9.05 -0.24
C LYS A 85 -8.81 -10.50 -0.66
N LEU A 86 -9.47 -10.72 -1.80
CA LEU A 86 -9.73 -12.05 -2.33
C LEU A 86 -8.42 -12.77 -2.67
N VAL A 87 -7.51 -12.12 -3.39
CA VAL A 87 -6.20 -12.70 -3.76
C VAL A 87 -5.38 -13.07 -2.51
N ASN A 88 -5.37 -12.21 -1.49
CA ASN A 88 -4.68 -12.50 -0.23
C ASN A 88 -5.32 -13.69 0.52
N ALA A 89 -6.65 -13.76 0.58
CA ALA A 89 -7.38 -14.84 1.24
C ALA A 89 -7.17 -16.19 0.52
N VAL A 90 -7.20 -16.19 -0.83
CA VAL A 90 -6.90 -17.37 -1.65
C VAL A 90 -5.45 -17.81 -1.45
N GLY A 91 -4.51 -16.85 -1.45
CA GLY A 91 -3.09 -17.12 -1.21
C GLY A 91 -2.82 -17.75 0.17
N GLN A 92 -3.51 -17.31 1.23
CA GLN A 92 -3.41 -17.92 2.55
C GLN A 92 -4.01 -19.33 2.59
N LYS A 93 -5.24 -19.52 2.08
CA LYS A 93 -5.87 -20.85 2.05
C LYS A 93 -5.05 -21.89 1.30
N LEU A 94 -4.37 -21.49 0.22
CA LEU A 94 -3.47 -22.39 -0.52
C LEU A 94 -2.24 -22.78 0.30
N LYS A 95 -1.67 -21.86 1.08
CA LYS A 95 -0.55 -22.16 2.00
C LYS A 95 -0.98 -23.11 3.13
N ASP A 96 -2.16 -22.89 3.72
CA ASP A 96 -2.68 -23.71 4.82
C ASP A 96 -3.00 -25.14 4.36
N LYS A 97 -3.54 -25.30 3.14
CA LYS A 97 -3.84 -26.62 2.55
C LYS A 97 -2.56 -27.41 2.26
N LYS A 98 -1.49 -26.72 1.82
CA LYS A 98 -0.17 -27.34 1.59
C LYS A 98 0.50 -27.79 2.89
N LYS A 99 0.27 -27.08 4.00
CA LYS A 99 0.79 -27.42 5.33
C LYS A 99 0.09 -28.64 5.94
N LYS A 100 -1.23 -28.82 5.69
CA LYS A 100 -1.99 -30.01 6.12
C LYS A 100 -1.65 -31.29 5.34
N GLN A 101 -1.21 -31.19 4.09
CA GLN A 101 -0.80 -32.35 3.28
C GLN A 101 0.62 -32.87 3.60
N GLN A 102 1.48 -32.09 4.27
CA GLN A 102 2.85 -32.51 4.65
C GLN A 102 2.97 -33.03 6.10
N GLY A 103 1.90 -32.98 6.90
CA GLY A 103 1.89 -33.43 8.29
C GLY A 103 1.23 -34.80 8.54
N GLY A 104 0.95 -35.58 7.48
CA GLY A 104 0.16 -36.80 7.57
C GLY A 104 0.92 -38.13 7.55
N ASP A 105 2.24 -38.15 7.35
CA ASP A 105 2.99 -39.40 7.13
C ASP A 105 3.93 -39.81 8.28
N LYS A 106 3.66 -39.38 9.52
CA LYS A 106 4.43 -39.84 10.69
C LYS A 106 3.53 -40.05 11.89
N ASP A 107 2.89 -41.21 11.95
CA ASP A 107 2.56 -41.94 13.17
C ASP A 107 1.80 -43.18 12.73
N ASP A 108 2.51 -44.24 12.32
CA ASP A 108 2.01 -45.63 12.24
C ASP A 108 3.18 -46.60 11.96
N THR A 109 4.16 -46.68 12.88
CA THR A 109 5.17 -47.76 13.04
C THR A 109 5.97 -47.37 14.28
N GLU A 110 6.03 -48.06 15.42
CA GLU A 110 5.85 -49.46 15.84
C GLU A 110 5.46 -49.47 17.33
#